data_AF-A0A4Y8CDQ2-F1
#
_entry.id   AF-A0A4Y8CDQ2-F1
#
_cell.length_a   1.000
_cell.length_b   1.000
_cell.length_c   1.000
_cell.angle_alpha   90.00
_cell.angle_beta   90.00
_cell.angle_gamma   90.00
#
_symmetry.space_group_name_H-M   'P 1'
#
loop_
_entity.id
_entity.type
_entity.pdbx_description
1 polymer ?
#
loop_
_entity_poly.entity_id
_entity_poly.type
_entity_poly.pdbx_seq_one_letter_code
_entity_poly.pdbx_strand_id
1 'polypeptide(L)' 'DARIIGNGLRGSVTKKLQDAYFDVVYGRNEKYASMLTYI' A
#
# COMPACT_ATOMS: atom_id res chain seq x y z
N ASP A 1 24.29 -3.06 -8.73
CA ASP A 1 23.94 -1.76 -9.35
C ASP A 1 23.59 -0.77 -8.24
N ALA A 2 24.59 -0.22 -7.55
CA ALA A 2 24.46 0.60 -6.33
C ALA A 2 23.90 2.01 -6.59
N ARG A 3 22.92 2.09 -7.48
CA ARG A 3 22.30 3.33 -7.95
C ARG A 3 21.16 3.70 -7.01
N ILE A 4 21.19 4.94 -6.55
CA ILE A 4 20.13 5.56 -5.76
C ILE A 4 19.01 5.99 -6.71
N ILE A 5 17.77 5.63 -6.41
CA ILE A 5 16.60 6.04 -7.18
C ILE A 5 16.00 7.29 -6.54
N GLY A 6 15.88 8.37 -7.30
CA GLY A 6 15.34 9.64 -6.79
C GLY A 6 16.14 10.18 -5.60
N ASN A 7 15.48 10.41 -4.46
CA ASN A 7 16.11 10.88 -3.22
C ASN A 7 16.62 9.75 -2.31
N GLY A 8 16.58 8.49 -2.77
CA GLY A 8 16.99 7.33 -1.98
C GLY A 8 16.03 6.94 -0.84
N LEU A 9 14.86 7.57 -0.79
CA LEU A 9 13.82 7.29 0.20
C LEU A 9 12.53 6.84 -0.49
N ARG A 10 11.55 6.44 0.32
CA ARG A 10 10.21 6.11 -0.18
C ARG A 10 9.56 7.34 -0.82
N GLY A 11 9.22 7.23 -2.10
CA GLY A 11 8.49 8.26 -2.83
C GLY A 11 7.05 8.43 -2.34
N SER A 12 6.47 9.60 -2.58
CA SER A 12 5.11 9.95 -2.18
C SER A 12 4.04 9.05 -2.82
N VAL A 13 4.22 8.66 -4.09
CA VAL A 13 3.32 7.74 -4.79
C VAL A 13 3.37 6.34 -4.19
N THR A 14 4.58 5.82 -3.94
CA THR A 14 4.76 4.52 -3.29
C THR A 14 4.11 4.50 -1.91
N LYS A 15 4.25 5.57 -1.12
CA LYS A 15 3.57 5.70 0.18
C LYS A 15 2.05 5.62 0.02
N LYS A 16 1.45 6.39 -0.89
CA LYS A 16 -0.01 6.39 -1.11
C LYS A 16 -0.53 5.00 -1.49
N LEU A 17 0.15 4.31 -2.40
CA LEU A 17 -0.23 2.96 -2.80
C LEU A 17 -0.08 1.96 -1.65
N GLN A 18 1.01 2.05 -0.90
CA GLN A 18 1.26 1.17 0.25
C GLN A 18 0.22 1.37 1.35
N ASP A 19 -0.09 2.62 1.69
CA ASP A 19 -1.10 2.96 2.71
C ASP A 19 -2.48 2.42 2.27
N ALA A 20 -2.89 2.66 1.02
CA ALA A 20 -4.16 2.18 0.49
C ALA A 20 -4.26 0.64 0.45
N TYR A 21 -3.16 -0.03 0.11
CA TYR A 21 -3.10 -1.50 0.16
C TYR A 21 -3.36 -2.01 1.58
N PHE A 22 -2.69 -1.42 2.58
CA PHE A 22 -2.89 -1.81 3.97
C PHE A 22 -4.31 -1.55 4.47
N ASP A 23 -4.91 -0.43 4.10
CA ASP A 23 -6.30 -0.14 4.45
C ASP A 23 -7.28 -1.19 3.90
N VAL A 24 -7.03 -1.71 2.70
CA VAL A 24 -7.83 -2.79 2.11
C VAL A 24 -7.64 -4.10 2.87
N VAL A 25 -6.40 -4.55 3.09
CA VAL A 25 -6.16 -5.87 3.72
C VAL A 25 -6.56 -5.92 5.20
N TYR A 26 -6.55 -4.79 5.90
CA TYR A 26 -7.06 -4.70 7.27
C TYR A 26 -8.58 -4.51 7.35
N GLY A 27 -9.30 -4.52 6.23
CA GLY A 27 -10.76 -4.33 6.20
C GLY A 27 -11.21 -2.92 6.57
N ARG A 28 -10.32 -1.93 6.51
CA ARG A 28 -10.63 -0.51 6.77
C ARG A 28 -11.26 0.18 5.55
N ASN A 29 -11.36 -0.52 4.44
CA ASN A 29 -11.96 -0.02 3.21
C ASN A 29 -13.13 -0.91 2.77
N GLU A 30 -14.35 -0.47 3.06
CA GLU A 30 -15.60 -1.18 2.77
C GLU A 30 -15.78 -1.48 1.28
N LYS A 31 -15.26 -0.63 0.39
CA LYS A 31 -15.35 -0.84 -1.07
C LYS A 31 -14.72 -2.17 -1.52
N TYR A 32 -13.74 -2.66 -0.77
CA TYR A 32 -12.99 -3.87 -1.08
C TYR A 32 -13.25 -4.99 -0.07
N ALA A 33 -14.28 -4.87 0.77
CA ALA A 33 -14.61 -5.86 1.78
C ALA A 33 -14.86 -7.26 1.19
N SER A 34 -15.36 -7.34 -0.06
CA SER A 34 -15.57 -8.60 -0.78
C SER A 34 -14.27 -9.35 -1.11
N MET A 35 -13.11 -8.71 -0.99
CA MET A 35 -11.79 -9.31 -1.20
C MET A 35 -11.24 -9.98 0.08
N LEU A 36 -11.93 -9.85 1.21
CA LEU A 36 -11.51 -10.42 2.49
C LEU A 36 -12.31 -11.68 2.81
N THR A 37 -11.61 -12.71 3.28
CA THR A 37 -12.23 -13.91 3.85
C THR A 37 -11.90 -13.95 5.33
N TYR A 38 -12.93 -13.94 6.17
CA TYR A 38 -12.79 -14.03 7.62
C TYR A 38 -12.78 -15.50 8.04
N ILE A 39 -11.91 -15.83 9.01
CA ILE A 39 -11.79 -17.15 9.63
C ILE A 39 -12.74 -17.32 10.81
#